data_AF-A0A0R3QI89-F1
#
_entry.id   AF-A0A0R3QI89-F1
#
_cell.length_a   1.000
_cell.length_b   1.000
_cell.length_c   1.000
_cell.angle_alpha   90.00
_cell.angle_beta   90.00
_cell.angle_gamma   90.00
#
_symmetry.space_group_name_H-M   'P 1'
#
loop_
_entity.id
_entity.type
_entity.pdbx_description
1 polymer ?
#
loop_
_entity_poly.entity_id
_entity_poly.type
_entity_poly.pdbx_seq_one_letter_code
_entity_poly.pdbx_strand_id
1 'polypeptide(L)'
;MAPPMAGLISTGVASKSSEEQSLKRYYKTKIEDMQQRVAEKTQNLRRLHAQRNELNTKVRMLKEELQQLHEQGSYVGEVSKAMDKKKVLVKVHPEGKYVVDLDKGIDINSITSGCRVALRADSYALHKVLPNKVTSQNL
;
A
#
# COMPACT_ATOMS: atom_id res chain seq x y z
N MET A 1 21.08 80.08 65.55
CA MET A 1 22.09 79.21 64.90
C MET A 1 21.32 78.11 64.17
N ALA A 2 21.42 78.08 62.84
CA ALA A 2 20.59 77.31 61.90
C ALA A 2 21.02 75.80 61.81
N PRO A 3 20.21 74.91 61.18
CA PRO A 3 20.19 73.43 61.28
C PRO A 3 21.01 72.71 60.16
N PRO A 4 20.98 71.35 59.99
CA PRO A 4 20.04 70.72 59.03
C PRO A 4 19.62 69.24 59.28
N MET A 5 18.71 68.77 58.41
CA MET A 5 18.06 67.45 58.26
C MET A 5 19.00 66.25 58.00
N ALA A 6 18.51 65.05 58.31
CA ALA A 6 18.62 63.84 57.48
C ALA A 6 17.33 63.01 57.71
N GLY A 7 16.43 62.77 56.76
CA GLY A 7 16.66 62.43 55.36
C GLY A 7 16.51 60.90 55.21
N LEU A 8 15.39 60.48 54.60
CA LEU A 8 15.04 59.12 54.17
C LEU A 8 16.23 58.29 53.64
N ILE A 9 16.14 56.95 53.71
CA ILE A 9 16.02 56.02 52.55
C ILE A 9 16.16 54.57 53.06
N SER A 10 15.07 53.81 52.99
CA SER A 10 15.12 52.34 52.86
C SER A 10 13.91 51.89 52.04
N THR A 11 13.96 52.19 50.74
CA THR A 11 12.97 51.77 49.74
C THR A 11 13.57 50.78 48.71
N GLY A 12 14.66 50.09 49.07
CA GLY A 12 15.45 49.29 48.12
C GLY A 12 15.06 47.81 47.95
N VAL A 13 14.11 47.28 48.73
CA VAL A 13 13.83 45.82 48.74
C VAL A 13 12.59 45.43 47.91
N ALA A 14 11.62 46.34 47.74
CA ALA A 14 10.36 46.03 47.04
C ALA A 14 10.49 46.02 45.50
N SER A 15 11.47 46.71 44.92
CA SER A 15 11.64 46.80 43.46
C SER A 15 12.22 45.53 42.83
N LYS A 16 13.21 44.90 43.48
CA LYS A 16 13.87 43.69 42.96
C LYS A 16 12.92 42.49 42.84
N SER A 17 12.02 42.29 43.80
CA SER A 17 11.03 41.19 43.75
C SER A 17 10.02 41.37 42.61
N SER A 18 9.64 42.61 42.30
CA SER A 18 8.72 42.92 41.21
C SER A 18 9.37 42.67 39.84
N GLU A 19 10.64 43.02 39.70
CA GLU A 19 11.42 42.74 38.49
C GLU A 19 11.65 41.23 38.30
N GLU A 20 11.97 40.49 39.35
CA GLU A 20 12.10 39.02 39.26
C GLU A 20 10.78 38.34 38.88
N GLN A 21 9.64 38.83 39.39
CA GLN A 21 8.34 38.29 39.02
C GLN A 21 7.97 38.62 37.57
N SER A 22 8.29 39.82 37.07
CA SER A 22 8.05 40.17 35.68
C SER A 22 8.96 39.38 34.73
N LEU A 23 10.22 39.16 35.10
CA LEU A 23 11.17 38.32 34.36
C LEU A 23 10.72 36.86 34.32
N LYS A 24 10.28 36.30 35.46
CA LYS A 24 9.72 34.95 35.54
C LYS A 24 8.48 34.80 34.65
N ARG A 25 7.61 35.81 34.63
CA ARG A 25 6.43 35.82 33.74
C ARG A 25 6.84 35.85 32.28
N TYR A 26 7.82 36.67 31.90
CA TYR A 26 8.35 36.71 30.54
C TYR A 26 8.89 35.36 30.08
N TYR A 27 9.76 34.73 30.89
CA TYR A 27 10.30 33.41 30.54
C TYR A 27 9.23 32.33 30.52
N LYS A 28 8.24 32.38 31.41
CA LYS A 28 7.11 31.45 31.40
C LYS A 28 6.30 31.57 30.10
N THR A 29 5.93 32.78 29.69
CA THR A 29 5.24 33.02 28.41
C THR A 29 6.10 32.59 27.22
N LYS A 30 7.42 32.86 27.27
CA LYS A 30 8.35 32.41 26.22
C LYS A 30 8.40 30.87 26.10
N ILE A 31 8.36 30.17 27.23
CA ILE A 31 8.32 28.70 27.27
C ILE A 31 7.00 28.19 26.72
N GLU A 32 5.88 28.79 27.12
CA GLU A 32 4.54 28.44 26.61
C GLU A 32 4.45 28.64 25.08
N ASP A 33 4.91 29.77 24.56
CA ASP A 33 4.98 30.04 23.11
C ASP A 33 5.82 28.99 22.38
N MET A 34 6.98 28.64 22.94
CA MET A 34 7.88 27.64 22.34
C MET A 34 7.28 26.24 22.42
N GLN A 35 6.62 25.88 23.50
CA GLN A 35 5.89 24.61 23.64
C GLN A 35 4.74 24.53 22.65
N GLN A 36 4.01 25.62 22.41
CA GLN A 36 2.94 25.67 21.44
C GLN A 36 3.47 25.47 20.01
N ARG A 37 4.59 26.12 19.66
CA ARG A 37 5.27 25.88 18.36
C ARG A 37 5.73 24.44 18.19
N VAL A 38 6.20 23.80 19.26
CA VAL A 38 6.57 22.38 19.25
C VAL A 38 5.33 21.52 19.03
N ALA A 39 4.23 21.78 19.75
CA ALA A 39 2.99 21.05 19.62
C ALA A 39 2.44 21.10 18.18
N GLU A 40 2.37 22.28 17.57
CA GLU A 40 1.94 22.45 16.17
C GLU A 40 2.81 21.65 15.20
N LYS A 41 4.14 21.71 15.35
CA LYS A 41 5.07 20.92 14.53
C LYS A 41 4.88 19.42 14.71
N THR A 42 4.68 18.95 15.94
CA THR A 42 4.44 17.52 16.20
C THR A 42 3.12 17.04 15.61
N GLN A 43 2.07 17.86 15.63
CA GLN A 43 0.80 17.54 14.98
C GLN A 43 0.96 17.46 13.45
N ASN A 44 1.68 18.40 12.87
CA ASN A 44 2.02 18.37 11.44
C ASN A 44 2.83 17.12 11.08
N LEU A 45 3.84 16.76 11.88
CA LEU A 45 4.62 15.54 11.68
C LEU A 45 3.74 14.28 11.76
N ARG A 46 2.81 14.20 12.71
CA ARG A 46 1.86 13.07 12.78
C ARG A 46 1.00 12.98 11.52
N ARG A 47 0.50 14.11 11.02
CA ARG A 47 -0.27 14.16 9.77
C ARG A 47 0.56 13.69 8.57
N LEU A 48 1.78 14.21 8.41
CA LEU A 48 2.68 13.77 7.32
C LEU A 48 3.04 12.29 7.46
N HIS A 49 3.27 11.81 8.68
CA HIS A 49 3.55 10.40 8.94
C HIS A 49 2.38 9.49 8.54
N ALA A 50 1.14 9.91 8.84
CA ALA A 50 -0.06 9.21 8.42
C ALA A 50 -0.20 9.17 6.89
N GLN A 51 0.03 10.29 6.20
CA GLN A 51 0.03 10.35 4.73
C GLN A 51 1.09 9.43 4.11
N ARG A 52 2.31 9.42 4.68
CA ARG A 52 3.37 8.49 4.26
C ARG A 52 2.93 7.04 4.44
N ASN A 53 2.30 6.72 5.57
CA ASN A 53 1.85 5.36 5.86
C ASN A 53 0.73 4.91 4.92
N GLU A 54 -0.21 5.81 4.59
CA GLU A 54 -1.25 5.55 3.60
C GLU A 54 -0.63 5.25 2.23
N LEU A 55 0.35 6.06 1.80
CA LEU A 55 1.02 5.87 0.53
C LEU A 55 1.84 4.57 0.50
N ASN A 56 2.52 4.23 1.61
CA ASN A 56 3.23 2.96 1.75
C ASN A 56 2.27 1.77 1.65
N THR A 57 1.08 1.87 2.24
CA THR A 57 0.04 0.83 2.12
C THR A 57 -0.41 0.68 0.66
N LYS A 58 -0.62 1.80 -0.06
CA LYS A 58 -0.96 1.76 -1.50
C LYS A 58 0.13 1.11 -2.33
N VAL A 59 1.39 1.44 -2.10
CA VAL A 59 2.53 0.80 -2.78
C VAL A 59 2.57 -0.70 -2.45
N ARG A 60 2.26 -1.11 -1.21
CA ARG A 60 2.20 -2.53 -0.85
C ARG A 60 1.09 -3.26 -1.62
N MET A 61 -0.11 -2.70 -1.67
CA MET A 61 -1.23 -3.26 -2.44
C MET A 61 -0.88 -3.38 -3.93
N LEU A 62 -0.34 -2.33 -4.53
CA LEU A 62 0.09 -2.36 -5.94
C LEU A 62 1.18 -3.41 -6.20
N LYS A 63 2.09 -3.63 -5.24
CA LYS A 63 3.10 -4.70 -5.34
C LYS A 63 2.47 -6.09 -5.24
N GLU A 64 1.49 -6.29 -4.36
CA GLU A 64 0.74 -7.54 -4.24
C GLU A 64 -0.07 -7.83 -5.50
N GLU A 65 -0.76 -6.83 -6.05
CA GLU A 65 -1.46 -6.93 -7.34
C GLU A 65 -0.49 -7.23 -8.49
N LEU A 66 0.64 -6.53 -8.56
CA LEU A 66 1.66 -6.79 -9.57
C LEU A 66 2.24 -8.20 -9.45
N GLN A 67 2.39 -8.72 -8.23
CA GLN A 67 2.83 -10.09 -7.98
C GLN A 67 1.79 -11.10 -8.46
N GLN A 68 0.50 -10.85 -8.26
CA GLN A 68 -0.58 -11.67 -8.83
C GLN A 68 -0.60 -11.60 -10.36
N LEU A 69 -0.38 -10.41 -10.94
CA LEU A 69 -0.21 -10.23 -12.39
C LEU A 69 1.07 -10.89 -12.94
N HIS A 70 2.10 -11.05 -12.09
CA HIS A 70 3.33 -11.76 -12.41
C HIS A 70 3.18 -13.28 -12.27
N GLU A 71 2.03 -13.79 -11.86
CA GLU A 71 1.70 -15.19 -12.14
C GLU A 71 1.86 -15.40 -13.64
N GLN A 72 2.77 -16.31 -14.00
CA GLN A 72 3.18 -16.54 -15.38
C GLN A 72 1.95 -16.73 -16.25
N GLY A 73 1.92 -16.04 -17.40
CA GLY A 73 0.79 -16.07 -18.32
C GLY A 73 0.33 -17.50 -18.63
N SER A 74 -0.98 -17.71 -18.68
CA SER A 74 -1.53 -19.04 -18.96
C SER A 74 -1.05 -19.56 -20.32
N TYR A 75 -0.64 -20.83 -20.37
CA TYR A 75 -0.29 -21.47 -21.64
C TYR A 75 -1.55 -21.69 -22.47
N VAL A 76 -1.48 -21.41 -23.76
CA VAL A 76 -2.57 -21.66 -24.70
C VAL A 76 -2.32 -23.00 -25.38
N GLY A 77 -3.29 -23.90 -25.30
CA GLY A 77 -3.26 -25.19 -25.97
C GLY A 77 -4.53 -25.46 -26.77
N GLU A 78 -4.46 -26.48 -27.62
CA GLU A 78 -5.59 -27.02 -28.37
C GLU A 78 -5.90 -28.43 -27.89
N VAL A 79 -7.17 -28.73 -27.61
CA VAL A 79 -7.56 -30.07 -27.16
C VAL A 79 -7.54 -31.03 -28.34
N SER A 80 -6.67 -32.04 -28.31
CA SER A 80 -6.65 -33.07 -29.35
C SER A 80 -7.69 -34.16 -29.08
N LYS A 81 -7.75 -34.66 -27.85
CA LYS A 81 -8.66 -35.75 -27.47
C LYS A 81 -8.92 -35.74 -25.96
N ALA A 82 -10.19 -35.83 -25.54
CA ALA A 82 -10.52 -36.11 -24.14
C ALA A 82 -10.21 -37.59 -23.85
N MET A 83 -9.48 -37.90 -22.78
CA MET A 83 -9.14 -39.29 -22.44
C MET A 83 -10.20 -39.87 -21.49
N ASP A 84 -10.27 -39.34 -20.28
CA ASP A 84 -11.14 -39.83 -19.22
C ASP A 84 -11.90 -38.66 -18.58
N LYS A 85 -12.70 -38.95 -17.56
CA LYS A 85 -13.46 -37.93 -16.82
C LYS A 85 -12.62 -36.87 -16.12
N LYS A 86 -11.31 -37.10 -15.96
CA LYS A 86 -10.42 -36.15 -15.25
C LYS A 86 -9.24 -35.70 -16.09
N LYS A 87 -9.00 -36.32 -17.24
CA LYS A 87 -7.77 -36.16 -18.03
C LYS A 87 -8.06 -35.87 -19.49
N VAL A 88 -7.36 -34.89 -20.05
CA VAL A 88 -7.50 -34.46 -21.44
C VAL A 88 -6.13 -34.33 -22.10
N LEU A 89 -6.03 -34.75 -23.37
CA LEU A 89 -4.85 -34.57 -24.18
C LEU A 89 -4.88 -33.20 -24.86
N VAL A 90 -3.97 -32.33 -24.47
CA VAL A 90 -3.81 -30.97 -24.99
C VAL A 90 -2.50 -30.85 -25.77
N LYS A 91 -2.55 -30.25 -26.95
CA LYS A 91 -1.38 -29.88 -27.75
C LYS A 91 -1.01 -28.44 -27.41
N VAL A 92 0.15 -28.24 -26.81
CA VAL A 92 0.70 -26.92 -26.47
C VAL A 92 1.86 -26.63 -27.42
N HIS A 93 1.86 -25.44 -28.04
CA HIS A 93 2.98 -24.98 -28.86
C HIS A 93 3.88 -24.10 -27.98
N PRO A 94 5.21 -24.33 -27.87
CA PRO A 94 6.09 -25.13 -28.74
C PRO A 94 6.32 -26.60 -28.32
N GLU A 95 5.90 -27.03 -27.13
CA GLU A 95 6.50 -28.21 -26.48
C GLU A 95 5.84 -29.59 -26.73
N GLY A 96 4.69 -29.66 -27.41
CA GLY A 96 4.12 -30.94 -27.86
C GLY A 96 2.78 -31.32 -27.22
N LYS A 97 2.55 -32.62 -26.99
CA LYS A 97 1.27 -33.16 -26.48
C LYS A 97 1.40 -33.53 -25.01
N TYR A 98 0.50 -33.02 -24.17
CA TYR A 98 0.48 -33.24 -22.73
C TYR A 98 -0.88 -33.78 -22.28
N VAL A 99 -0.85 -34.69 -21.32
CA VAL A 99 -2.04 -35.11 -20.60
C VAL A 99 -2.19 -34.20 -19.39
N VAL A 100 -3.29 -33.45 -19.36
CA VAL A 100 -3.59 -32.42 -18.37
C VAL A 100 -4.81 -32.83 -17.56
N ASP A 101 -4.78 -32.52 -16.26
CA ASP A 101 -5.93 -32.67 -15.37
C ASP A 101 -6.90 -31.46 -15.48
N LEU A 102 -8.20 -31.74 -15.37
CA LEU A 102 -9.26 -30.73 -15.36
C LEU A 102 -9.35 -30.04 -13.99
N ASP A 103 -9.47 -28.71 -13.98
CA ASP A 103 -9.77 -27.98 -12.74
C ASP A 103 -11.24 -28.22 -12.31
N LYS A 104 -11.50 -28.10 -11.01
CA LYS A 104 -12.78 -28.47 -10.37
C LYS A 104 -13.99 -27.66 -10.85
N GLY A 105 -13.78 -26.65 -11.69
CA GLY A 105 -14.82 -25.79 -12.25
C GLY A 105 -15.21 -26.09 -13.70
N ILE A 106 -14.57 -27.06 -14.39
CA ILE A 106 -14.82 -27.34 -15.82
C ILE A 106 -15.19 -28.81 -16.03
N ASP A 107 -16.37 -29.02 -16.63
CA ASP A 107 -16.87 -30.35 -16.98
C ASP A 107 -16.42 -30.79 -18.39
N ILE A 108 -16.17 -32.10 -18.54
CA ILE A 108 -15.73 -32.74 -19.81
C ILE A 108 -16.72 -32.45 -20.96
N ASN A 109 -18.01 -32.30 -20.65
CA ASN A 109 -19.04 -32.04 -21.67
C ASN A 109 -18.86 -30.70 -22.38
N SER A 110 -18.20 -29.74 -21.75
CA SER A 110 -17.91 -28.43 -22.35
C SER A 110 -16.69 -28.46 -23.28
N ILE A 111 -15.95 -29.57 -23.29
CA ILE A 111 -14.68 -29.72 -23.99
C ILE A 111 -14.91 -30.50 -25.28
N THR A 112 -15.00 -29.77 -26.39
CA THR A 112 -14.98 -30.35 -27.73
C THR A 112 -13.54 -30.47 -28.21
N SER A 113 -13.20 -31.58 -28.87
CA SER A 113 -11.91 -31.74 -29.56
C SER A 113 -11.72 -30.62 -30.59
N GLY A 114 -10.58 -29.91 -30.55
CA GLY A 114 -10.28 -28.74 -31.38
C GLY A 114 -10.55 -27.39 -30.70
N CYS A 115 -11.09 -27.36 -29.47
CA CYS A 115 -11.24 -26.11 -28.73
C CYS A 115 -9.90 -25.59 -28.18
N ARG A 116 -9.77 -24.26 -28.13
CA ARG A 116 -8.65 -23.58 -27.47
C ARG A 116 -8.87 -23.56 -25.97
N VAL A 117 -7.84 -23.88 -25.21
CA VAL A 117 -7.88 -23.94 -23.75
C VAL A 117 -6.70 -23.19 -23.15
N ALA A 118 -6.91 -22.60 -21.98
CA ALA A 118 -5.88 -21.98 -21.16
C ALA A 118 -5.52 -22.90 -20.00
N LEU A 119 -4.22 -23.14 -19.88
CA LEU A 119 -3.60 -23.95 -18.84
C LEU A 119 -2.92 -23.03 -17.83
N ARG A 120 -3.03 -23.34 -16.54
CA ARG A 120 -2.29 -22.61 -15.50
C ARG A 120 -0.80 -22.90 -15.62
N ALA A 121 0.05 -21.91 -15.41
CA ALA A 121 1.50 -22.04 -15.63
C ALA A 121 2.23 -22.88 -14.56
N ASP A 122 1.64 -23.06 -13.39
CA ASP A 122 2.21 -23.79 -12.24
C ASP A 122 1.93 -25.31 -12.27
N SER A 123 0.72 -25.67 -12.68
CA SER A 123 0.11 -27.00 -12.52
C SER A 123 -0.31 -27.61 -13.85
N TYR A 124 -0.20 -26.84 -14.94
CA TYR A 124 -0.73 -27.17 -16.25
C TYR A 124 -2.20 -27.56 -16.22
N ALA A 125 -2.94 -27.27 -15.16
CA ALA A 125 -4.36 -27.59 -15.04
C ALA A 125 -5.19 -26.72 -15.99
N LEU A 126 -6.22 -27.31 -16.57
CA LEU A 126 -7.12 -26.58 -17.47
C LEU A 126 -7.97 -25.61 -16.64
N HIS A 127 -7.72 -24.30 -16.79
CA HIS A 127 -8.37 -23.25 -16.01
C HIS A 127 -9.55 -22.61 -16.75
N LYS A 128 -9.46 -22.43 -18.08
CA LYS A 128 -10.51 -21.77 -18.87
C LYS A 128 -10.52 -22.25 -20.32
N VAL A 129 -11.72 -22.42 -20.90
CA VAL A 129 -11.89 -22.65 -22.34
C VAL A 129 -11.99 -21.30 -23.05
N LEU A 130 -11.21 -21.12 -24.11
CA LEU A 130 -11.25 -19.91 -24.94
C LEU A 130 -12.08 -20.18 -26.20
N PRO A 131 -12.98 -19.26 -26.59
CA PRO A 131 -13.66 -19.37 -27.86
C PRO A 131 -12.62 -19.30 -28.99
N ASN A 132 -12.78 -20.15 -29.99
CA ASN A 132 -11.94 -20.10 -31.16
C ASN A 132 -12.26 -18.81 -31.94
N LYS A 133 -11.26 -17.98 -32.21
CA LYS A 133 -11.41 -16.96 -33.27
C LYS A 133 -11.37 -17.74 -34.58
N VAL A 134 -12.54 -18.07 -35.11
CA VAL A 134 -12.65 -18.42 -36.53
C VAL A 134 -12.18 -17.21 -37.31
N THR A 135 -11.21 -17.46 -38.18
CA THR A 135 -10.42 -16.51 -38.95
C THR A 135 -11.30 -15.52 -39.71
N SER A 136 -10.88 -14.25 -39.73
CA SER A 136 -11.20 -13.33 -40.81
C SER A 136 -10.68 -13.92 -42.12
N GLN A 137 -11.50 -14.72 -42.81
CA GLN A 137 -11.31 -15.15 -44.19
C GLN A 137 -12.62 -15.80 -44.66
N ASN A 138 -13.56 -14.97 -45.10
CA ASN A 138 -14.44 -15.34 -46.21
C ASN A 138 -14.07 -14.40 -47.34
N LEU A 139 -13.52 -15.00 -48.39
CA LEU A 139 -13.49 -14.42 -49.72
C LEU A 139 -14.91 -14.52 -50.30
#